data_AF-A0A813JYA2-F1
#
_entry.id   AF-A0A813JYA2-F1
#
_cell.length_a   1.000
_cell.length_b   1.000
_cell.length_c   1.000
_cell.angle_alpha   90.00
_cell.angle_beta   90.00
_cell.angle_gamma   90.00
#
_symmetry.space_group_name_H-M   'P 1'
#
loop_
_entity.id
_entity.type
_entity.pdbx_description
1 polymer ?
#
loop_
_entity_poly.entity_id
_entity_poly.type
_entity_poly.pdbx_seq_one_letter_code
_entity_poly.pdbx_strand_id
1 'polypeptide(L)'
;MGGLDLILVGAGCIPAILRARQLGVVEQCASNGCLTSSSWWACIAGIAANYVMHGLIWNYPSGFANACRKQPLRSLGSGPVDVFASLEVPAKLVQGGSLLCFLGPVGRAAALSAITSAPMWCWAAFGALVAAGQALNFATYNAIGNAGVYYGFKFGVTVPWCYGFPFNSGLRHPQYTGVVLTLCGALPVLLSDETARKGLPQAIVAWAAMYSLMSAMEQAGDNDEKS
;
A
#
# COMPACT_ATOMS: atom_id res chain seq x y z
N MET A 1 8.74 9.82 0.82
CA MET A 1 9.61 8.78 1.46
C MET A 1 11.01 9.35 1.62
N GLY A 2 11.60 9.21 2.80
CA GLY A 2 12.99 9.61 3.06
C GLY A 2 14.00 8.57 2.56
N GLY A 3 15.30 8.86 2.74
CA GLY A 3 16.38 7.96 2.29
C GLY A 3 16.34 6.59 2.95
N LEU A 4 16.02 6.52 4.24
CA LEU A 4 15.91 5.25 4.98
C LEU A 4 14.72 4.40 4.48
N ASP A 5 13.58 5.04 4.17
CA ASP A 5 12.41 4.35 3.62
C ASP A 5 12.78 3.62 2.30
N LEU A 6 13.49 4.31 1.40
CA LEU A 6 13.92 3.75 0.12
C LEU A 6 14.88 2.57 0.29
N ILE A 7 15.81 2.65 1.25
CA ILE A 7 16.75 1.55 1.56
C ILE A 7 15.98 0.31 2.04
N LEU A 8 15.02 0.49 2.95
CA LEU A 8 14.24 -0.63 3.49
C LEU A 8 13.33 -1.25 2.44
N VAL A 9 12.70 -0.44 1.59
CA VAL A 9 11.90 -0.93 0.46
C VAL A 9 12.78 -1.69 -0.54
N GLY A 10 13.96 -1.14 -0.89
CA GLY A 10 14.93 -1.79 -1.77
C GLY A 10 15.41 -3.14 -1.20
N ALA A 11 15.74 -3.19 0.09
CA ALA A 11 16.11 -4.41 0.79
C ALA A 11 14.94 -5.43 0.84
N GLY A 12 13.71 -4.94 1.07
CA GLY A 12 12.50 -5.76 1.06
C GLY A 12 12.24 -6.46 -0.27
N CYS A 13 12.72 -5.91 -1.39
CA CYS A 13 12.61 -6.52 -2.72
C CYS A 13 13.62 -7.66 -2.98
N ILE A 14 14.68 -7.81 -2.18
CA ILE A 14 15.73 -8.81 -2.39
C ILE A 14 15.16 -10.24 -2.49
N PRO A 15 14.27 -10.71 -1.59
CA PRO A 15 13.66 -12.02 -1.70
C PRO A 15 12.93 -12.26 -3.04
N ALA A 16 12.23 -11.25 -3.56
CA ALA A 16 11.54 -11.35 -4.85
C ALA A 16 12.53 -11.50 -6.01
N ILE A 17 13.64 -10.75 -5.99
CA ILE A 17 14.71 -10.84 -7.00
C ILE A 17 15.37 -12.23 -6.98
N LEU A 18 15.67 -12.74 -5.78
CA LEU A 18 16.24 -14.08 -5.62
C LEU A 18 15.26 -15.15 -6.12
N ARG A 19 13.96 -15.00 -5.84
CA ARG A 19 12.93 -15.92 -6.34
C ARG A 19 12.82 -15.87 -7.86
N ALA A 20 12.84 -14.68 -8.45
CA ALA A 20 12.78 -14.50 -9.90
C ALA A 20 13.97 -15.19 -10.59
N ARG A 21 15.17 -15.08 -10.01
CA ARG A 21 16.38 -15.78 -10.49
C ARG A 21 16.23 -17.29 -10.39
N GLN A 22 15.75 -17.79 -9.25
CA GLN A 22 15.54 -19.23 -9.05
C GLN A 22 14.56 -19.82 -10.07
N LEU A 23 13.51 -19.08 -10.44
CA LEU A 23 12.51 -19.50 -11.41
C LEU A 23 12.93 -19.27 -12.87
N GLY A 24 14.03 -18.55 -13.12
CA GLY A 24 14.43 -18.16 -14.47
C GLY A 24 13.51 -17.13 -15.13
N VAL A 25 12.82 -16.29 -14.33
CA VAL A 25 11.77 -15.36 -14.81
C VAL A 25 12.17 -13.87 -14.73
N VAL A 26 13.47 -13.59 -14.60
CA VAL A 26 13.99 -12.22 -14.42
C VAL A 26 13.62 -11.33 -15.61
N GLU A 27 13.73 -11.85 -16.83
CA GLU A 27 13.40 -11.11 -18.06
C GLU A 27 11.90 -10.75 -18.11
N GLN A 28 11.02 -11.68 -17.73
CA GLN A 28 9.58 -11.46 -17.65
C GLN A 28 9.26 -10.37 -16.62
N CYS A 29 9.93 -10.37 -15.47
CA CYS A 29 9.77 -9.36 -14.42
C CYS A 29 10.24 -7.96 -14.87
N ALA A 30 11.21 -7.89 -15.79
CA ALA A 30 11.72 -6.65 -16.37
C ALA A 30 11.01 -6.25 -17.68
N SER A 31 10.14 -7.12 -18.22
CA SER A 31 9.47 -6.89 -19.49
C SER A 31 8.38 -5.83 -19.38
N ASN A 32 8.17 -5.09 -20.47
CA ASN A 32 7.13 -4.07 -20.59
C ASN A 32 5.83 -4.62 -21.19
N GLY A 33 5.72 -5.95 -21.38
CA GLY A 33 4.55 -6.58 -22.02
C GLY A 33 3.24 -6.34 -21.27
N CYS A 34 3.30 -6.10 -19.95
CA CYS A 34 2.11 -5.76 -19.18
C CYS A 34 1.52 -4.39 -19.55
N LEU A 35 2.33 -3.45 -20.07
CA LEU A 35 1.88 -2.10 -20.41
C LEU A 35 0.94 -2.06 -21.62
N THR A 36 0.91 -3.11 -22.44
CA THR A 36 -0.06 -3.25 -23.54
C THR A 36 -1.34 -3.96 -23.10
N SER A 37 -1.41 -4.45 -21.86
CA SER A 37 -2.57 -5.17 -21.34
C SER A 37 -3.62 -4.22 -20.75
N SER A 38 -4.82 -4.22 -21.31
CA SER A 38 -5.96 -3.46 -20.77
C SER A 38 -6.37 -3.92 -19.37
N SER A 39 -6.28 -5.22 -19.07
CA SER A 39 -6.60 -5.75 -17.75
C SER A 39 -5.59 -5.31 -16.69
N TRP A 40 -4.32 -5.13 -17.07
CA TRP A 40 -3.29 -4.60 -16.19
C TRP A 40 -3.59 -3.14 -15.84
N TRP A 41 -3.88 -2.29 -16.83
CA TRP A 41 -4.27 -0.89 -16.58
C TRP A 41 -5.57 -0.76 -15.77
N ALA A 42 -6.57 -1.60 -16.03
CA ALA A 42 -7.79 -1.63 -15.21
C ALA A 42 -7.50 -1.99 -13.75
N CYS A 43 -6.55 -2.90 -13.50
CA CYS A 43 -6.09 -3.22 -12.16
C CYS A 43 -5.39 -2.04 -11.51
N ILE A 44 -4.44 -1.41 -12.21
CA ILE A 44 -3.74 -0.23 -11.72
C ILE A 44 -4.72 0.91 -11.42
N ALA A 45 -5.73 1.14 -12.26
CA ALA A 45 -6.76 2.14 -12.02
C ALA A 45 -7.59 1.85 -10.75
N GLY A 46 -7.99 0.59 -10.54
CA GLY A 46 -8.69 0.19 -9.32
C GLY A 46 -7.82 0.30 -8.07
N ILE A 47 -6.53 -0.02 -8.16
CA ILE A 47 -5.57 0.21 -7.08
C ILE A 47 -5.41 1.72 -6.80
N ALA A 48 -5.24 2.51 -7.86
CA ALA A 48 -5.07 3.96 -7.85
C ALA A 48 -6.25 4.70 -7.24
N ALA A 49 -7.47 4.17 -7.37
CA ALA A 49 -8.69 4.81 -6.86
C ALA A 49 -8.59 5.18 -5.38
N ASN A 50 -7.97 4.34 -4.54
CA ASN A 50 -7.77 4.65 -3.12
C ASN A 50 -6.89 5.89 -2.93
N TYR A 51 -5.80 5.98 -3.69
CA TYR A 51 -4.83 7.08 -3.60
C TYR A 51 -5.40 8.39 -4.15
N VAL A 52 -6.19 8.30 -5.22
CA VAL A 52 -6.94 9.46 -5.72
C VAL A 52 -7.91 9.96 -4.66
N MET A 53 -8.64 9.07 -3.99
CA MET A 53 -9.51 9.45 -2.87
C MET A 53 -8.72 10.14 -1.76
N HIS A 54 -7.60 9.57 -1.32
CA HIS A 54 -6.74 10.20 -0.30
C HIS A 54 -6.24 11.58 -0.74
N GLY A 55 -5.78 11.71 -1.99
CA GLY A 55 -5.32 12.99 -2.56
C GLY A 55 -6.44 14.03 -2.61
N LEU A 56 -7.66 13.64 -2.98
CA LEU A 56 -8.82 14.54 -2.96
C LEU A 56 -9.16 14.99 -1.54
N ILE A 57 -9.16 14.07 -0.57
CA ILE A 57 -9.42 14.41 0.84
C ILE A 57 -8.33 15.33 1.40
N TRP A 58 -7.06 15.05 1.07
CA TRP A 58 -5.90 15.84 1.50
C TRP A 58 -5.96 17.29 1.01
N ASN A 59 -6.30 17.49 -0.27
CA ASN A 59 -6.31 18.79 -0.94
C ASN A 59 -7.63 19.56 -0.76
N TYR A 60 -8.75 18.86 -0.52
CA TYR A 60 -10.08 19.48 -0.35
C TYR A 60 -10.78 19.04 0.96
N PRO A 61 -10.13 19.19 2.13
CA PRO A 61 -10.66 18.64 3.39
C PRO A 61 -12.00 19.25 3.80
N SER A 62 -12.21 20.56 3.59
CA SER A 62 -13.48 21.24 3.88
C SER A 62 -14.62 20.73 2.99
N GLY A 63 -14.33 20.45 1.72
CA GLY A 63 -15.29 19.88 0.78
C GLY A 63 -15.72 18.48 1.21
N PHE A 64 -14.75 17.64 1.57
CA PHE A 64 -15.02 16.30 2.10
C PHE A 64 -15.79 16.33 3.43
N ALA A 65 -15.39 17.20 4.38
CA ALA A 65 -16.10 17.35 5.65
C ALA A 65 -17.56 17.77 5.47
N ASN A 66 -17.83 18.66 4.50
CA ASN A 66 -19.19 19.04 4.13
C ASN A 66 -19.97 17.88 3.47
N ALA A 67 -19.31 17.08 2.63
CA ALA A 67 -19.91 15.90 2.01
C ALA A 67 -20.27 14.82 3.06
N CYS A 68 -19.44 14.62 4.08
CA CYS A 68 -19.70 13.69 5.19
C CYS A 68 -20.97 14.01 5.98
N ARG A 69 -21.48 15.26 5.93
CA ARG A 69 -22.74 15.65 6.58
C ARG A 69 -23.98 15.21 5.79
N LYS A 70 -23.82 14.73 4.56
CA LYS A 70 -24.90 14.34 3.64
C LYS A 70 -24.92 12.82 3.44
N GLN A 71 -26.09 12.27 3.11
CA GLN A 71 -26.20 10.87 2.69
C GLN A 71 -25.58 10.70 1.27
N PRO A 72 -24.96 9.54 0.96
CA PRO A 72 -24.85 8.35 1.79
C PRO A 72 -23.69 8.37 2.82
N LEU A 73 -22.73 9.29 2.67
CA LEU A 73 -21.48 9.30 3.48
C LEU A 73 -21.72 9.43 4.98
N ARG A 74 -22.76 10.18 5.39
CA ARG A 74 -23.14 10.31 6.81
C ARG A 74 -23.42 8.97 7.49
N SER A 75 -23.86 7.95 6.76
CA SER A 75 -24.11 6.63 7.33
C SER A 75 -22.84 5.86 7.71
N LEU A 76 -21.68 6.28 7.19
CA LEU A 76 -20.41 5.56 7.36
C LEU A 76 -19.65 5.95 8.63
N GLY A 77 -20.06 6.98 9.36
CA GLY A 77 -19.34 7.44 10.55
C GLY A 77 -19.93 8.67 11.20
N SER A 78 -19.49 8.96 12.44
CA SER A 78 -20.00 10.10 13.22
C SER A 78 -19.39 11.44 12.79
N GLY A 79 -18.19 11.40 12.20
CA GLY A 79 -17.46 12.55 11.68
C GLY A 79 -16.58 12.18 10.48
N PRO A 80 -15.91 13.17 9.86
CA PRO A 80 -15.12 12.95 8.64
C PRO A 80 -13.97 11.96 8.82
N VAL A 81 -13.36 11.88 10.01
CA VAL A 81 -12.33 10.87 10.35
C VAL A 81 -12.91 9.45 10.27
N ASP A 82 -14.06 9.21 10.90
CA ASP A 82 -14.72 7.90 10.90
C ASP A 82 -15.21 7.52 9.49
N VAL A 83 -15.78 8.47 8.76
CA VAL A 83 -16.24 8.25 7.38
C VAL A 83 -15.05 7.87 6.50
N PHE A 84 -13.92 8.56 6.62
CA PHE A 84 -12.72 8.22 5.88
C PHE A 84 -12.20 6.83 6.26
N ALA A 85 -12.08 6.52 7.55
CA ALA A 85 -11.70 5.18 8.01
C ALA A 85 -12.63 4.08 7.45
N SER A 86 -13.94 4.33 7.40
CA SER A 86 -14.92 3.41 6.84
C SER A 86 -14.83 3.28 5.32
N LEU A 87 -14.43 4.33 4.59
CA LEU A 87 -14.20 4.28 3.13
C LEU A 87 -12.98 3.44 2.74
N GLU A 88 -12.02 3.22 3.65
CA GLU A 88 -10.90 2.32 3.38
C GLU A 88 -11.36 0.88 3.16
N VAL A 89 -12.40 0.41 3.84
CA VAL A 89 -12.90 -0.96 3.69
C VAL A 89 -13.35 -1.25 2.24
N PRO A 90 -14.30 -0.50 1.64
CA PRO A 90 -14.67 -0.69 0.25
C PRO A 90 -13.51 -0.37 -0.70
N ALA A 91 -12.64 0.59 -0.38
CA ALA A 91 -11.45 0.84 -1.20
C ALA A 91 -10.55 -0.41 -1.26
N LYS A 92 -10.27 -1.07 -0.13
CA LYS A 92 -9.50 -2.32 -0.08
C LYS A 92 -10.18 -3.46 -0.84
N LEU A 93 -11.52 -3.54 -0.80
CA LEU A 93 -12.27 -4.50 -1.61
C LEU A 93 -12.10 -4.22 -3.11
N VAL A 94 -12.12 -2.95 -3.53
CA VAL A 94 -11.82 -2.57 -4.92
C VAL A 94 -10.39 -2.95 -5.29
N GLN A 95 -9.39 -2.62 -4.46
CA GLN A 95 -7.98 -2.97 -4.73
C GLN A 95 -7.80 -4.49 -4.88
N GLY A 96 -8.35 -5.28 -3.95
CA GLY A 96 -8.28 -6.74 -3.98
C GLY A 96 -9.06 -7.34 -5.16
N GLY A 97 -10.28 -6.85 -5.42
CA GLY A 97 -11.11 -7.27 -6.54
C GLY A 97 -10.44 -6.98 -7.89
N SER A 98 -9.86 -5.80 -8.06
CA SER A 98 -9.09 -5.41 -9.23
C SER A 98 -7.91 -6.36 -9.49
N LEU A 99 -7.15 -6.71 -8.44
CA LEU A 99 -6.05 -7.67 -8.55
C LEU A 99 -6.55 -9.07 -8.96
N LEU A 100 -7.63 -9.55 -8.36
CA LEU A 100 -8.22 -10.86 -8.67
C LEU A 100 -8.75 -10.92 -10.11
N CYS A 101 -9.43 -9.86 -10.56
CA CYS A 101 -9.92 -9.73 -11.93
C CYS A 101 -8.77 -9.70 -12.94
N PHE A 102 -7.70 -8.96 -12.66
CA PHE A 102 -6.52 -8.91 -13.53
C PHE A 102 -5.80 -10.25 -13.66
N LEU A 103 -5.61 -10.97 -12.55
CA LEU A 103 -5.02 -12.31 -12.60
C LEU A 103 -5.89 -13.27 -13.42
N GLY A 104 -7.22 -13.10 -13.37
CA GLY A 104 -8.18 -13.98 -14.04
C GLY A 104 -8.10 -15.41 -13.51
N PRO A 105 -8.80 -16.38 -14.12
CA PRO A 105 -8.76 -17.77 -13.67
C PRO A 105 -7.35 -18.39 -13.72
N VAL A 106 -6.64 -18.21 -14.84
CA VAL A 106 -5.31 -18.79 -15.07
C VAL A 106 -4.27 -18.22 -14.12
N GLY A 107 -4.22 -16.90 -13.95
CA GLY A 107 -3.25 -16.26 -13.04
C GLY A 107 -3.54 -16.57 -11.58
N ARG A 108 -4.81 -16.69 -11.18
CA ARG A 108 -5.18 -17.11 -9.82
C ARG A 108 -4.77 -18.55 -9.53
N ALA A 109 -5.01 -19.48 -10.48
CA ALA A 109 -4.56 -20.85 -10.34
C ALA A 109 -3.03 -20.94 -10.25
N ALA A 110 -2.32 -20.15 -11.06
CA ALA A 110 -0.86 -20.07 -10.99
C ALA A 110 -0.36 -19.47 -9.67
N ALA A 111 -1.02 -18.45 -9.13
CA ALA A 111 -0.68 -17.88 -7.82
C ALA A 111 -0.91 -18.89 -6.68
N LEU A 112 -2.02 -19.64 -6.71
CA LEU A 112 -2.27 -20.71 -5.74
C LEU A 112 -1.22 -21.83 -5.81
N SER A 113 -0.83 -22.22 -7.02
CA SER A 113 0.27 -23.17 -7.23
C SER A 113 1.62 -22.61 -6.75
N ALA A 114 1.87 -21.31 -6.94
CA ALA A 114 3.07 -20.65 -6.45
C ALA A 114 3.14 -20.66 -4.92
N ILE A 115 2.01 -20.39 -4.23
CA ILE A 115 1.89 -20.45 -2.77
C ILE A 115 2.30 -21.82 -2.23
N THR A 116 1.80 -22.91 -2.83
CA THR A 116 2.07 -24.27 -2.34
C THR A 116 3.46 -24.78 -2.72
N SER A 117 4.04 -24.28 -3.81
CA SER A 117 5.37 -24.66 -4.30
C SER A 117 6.50 -23.70 -3.87
N ALA A 118 6.16 -22.62 -3.17
CA ALA A 118 7.13 -21.66 -2.68
C ALA A 118 8.08 -22.31 -1.66
N PRO A 119 9.41 -22.20 -1.84
CA PRO A 119 10.38 -22.65 -0.85
C PRO A 119 10.16 -22.03 0.53
N MET A 120 10.55 -22.74 1.58
CA MET A 120 10.40 -22.28 2.96
C MET A 120 11.03 -20.90 3.21
N TRP A 121 12.14 -20.57 2.55
CA TRP A 121 12.78 -19.28 2.70
C TRP A 121 11.92 -18.12 2.16
N CYS A 122 11.08 -18.35 1.15
CA CYS A 122 10.14 -17.33 0.65
C CYS A 122 9.08 -17.02 1.71
N TRP A 123 8.57 -18.06 2.38
CA TRP A 123 7.64 -17.92 3.49
C TRP A 123 8.25 -17.27 4.71
N ALA A 124 9.51 -17.60 5.04
CA ALA A 124 10.24 -16.93 6.11
C ALA A 124 10.43 -15.43 5.81
N ALA A 125 10.78 -15.07 4.57
CA ALA A 125 10.88 -13.69 4.14
C ALA A 125 9.54 -12.96 4.18
N PHE A 126 8.46 -13.59 3.71
CA PHE A 126 7.09 -13.06 3.81
C PHE A 126 6.72 -12.79 5.28
N GLY A 127 6.89 -13.79 6.16
CA GLY A 127 6.58 -13.67 7.57
C GLY A 127 7.36 -12.54 8.25
N ALA A 128 8.67 -12.44 7.99
CA ALA A 128 9.51 -11.38 8.55
C ALA A 128 9.09 -9.98 8.08
N LEU A 129 8.85 -9.80 6.78
CA LEU A 129 8.48 -8.50 6.21
C LEU A 129 7.05 -8.08 6.59
N VAL A 130 6.12 -9.03 6.65
CA VAL A 130 4.76 -8.78 7.16
C VAL A 130 4.81 -8.43 8.64
N ALA A 131 5.56 -9.18 9.47
CA ALA A 131 5.66 -8.88 10.90
C ALA A 131 6.25 -7.48 11.13
N ALA A 132 7.33 -7.13 10.44
CA ALA A 132 7.90 -5.79 10.49
C ALA A 132 6.91 -4.72 10.03
N GLY A 133 6.24 -4.94 8.90
CA GLY A 133 5.30 -3.97 8.35
C GLY A 133 4.05 -3.76 9.20
N GLN A 134 3.49 -4.84 9.75
CA GLN A 134 2.35 -4.75 10.66
C GLN A 134 2.74 -4.16 12.01
N ALA A 135 3.96 -4.41 12.51
CA ALA A 135 4.46 -3.73 13.70
C ALA A 135 4.52 -2.21 13.51
N LEU A 136 4.98 -1.73 12.35
CA LEU A 136 4.97 -0.30 12.01
C LEU A 136 3.55 0.25 11.93
N ASN A 137 2.63 -0.44 11.25
CA ASN A 137 1.23 -0.03 11.16
C ASN A 137 0.59 0.07 12.55
N PHE A 138 0.72 -0.98 13.36
CA PHE A 138 0.16 -1.03 14.71
C PHE A 138 0.74 0.07 15.61
N ALA A 139 2.06 0.27 15.54
CA ALA A 139 2.71 1.33 16.31
C ALA A 139 2.25 2.73 15.88
N THR A 140 2.03 2.97 14.58
CA THR A 140 1.43 4.24 14.10
C THR A 140 0.03 4.44 14.67
N TYR A 141 -0.85 3.44 14.57
CA TYR A 141 -2.21 3.55 15.12
C TYR A 141 -2.20 3.75 16.64
N ASN A 142 -1.32 3.07 17.38
CA ASN A 142 -1.21 3.26 18.83
C ASN A 142 -0.67 4.65 19.20
N ALA A 143 0.22 5.20 18.39
CA ALA A 143 0.87 6.47 18.68
C ALA A 143 -0.02 7.68 18.38
N ILE A 144 -0.68 7.72 17.21
CA ILE A 144 -1.44 8.91 16.75
C ILE A 144 -2.93 8.65 16.55
N GLY A 145 -3.41 7.41 16.74
CA GLY A 145 -4.80 7.02 16.61
C GLY A 145 -5.37 7.16 15.20
N ASN A 146 -6.67 6.87 15.06
CA ASN A 146 -7.40 7.07 13.80
C ASN A 146 -7.38 8.54 13.34
N ALA A 147 -7.45 9.48 14.29
CA ALA A 147 -7.39 10.90 13.97
C ALA A 147 -6.05 11.28 13.32
N GLY A 148 -4.92 10.72 13.76
CA GLY A 148 -3.64 10.95 13.12
C GLY A 148 -3.53 10.31 11.74
N VAL A 149 -4.00 9.06 11.60
CA VAL A 149 -3.91 8.31 10.33
C VAL A 149 -4.83 8.89 9.24
N TYR A 150 -6.05 9.30 9.59
CA TYR A 150 -7.07 9.75 8.64
C TYR A 150 -7.24 11.27 8.61
N TYR A 151 -6.12 12.00 8.62
CA TYR A 151 -6.06 13.46 8.47
C TYR A 151 -6.94 14.27 9.42
N GLY A 152 -7.17 13.80 10.65
CA GLY A 152 -7.98 14.46 11.66
C GLY A 152 -7.61 15.92 11.88
N PHE A 153 -6.30 16.25 11.82
CA PHE A 153 -5.83 17.64 11.93
C PHE A 153 -6.41 18.55 10.84
N LYS A 154 -6.61 18.06 9.61
CA LYS A 154 -7.25 18.81 8.52
C LYS A 154 -8.76 19.01 8.73
N PHE A 155 -9.37 18.20 9.60
CA PHE A 155 -10.77 18.32 10.00
C PHE A 155 -10.95 19.06 11.33
N GLY A 156 -9.88 19.64 11.89
CA GLY A 156 -9.91 20.35 13.17
C GLY A 156 -9.93 19.44 14.40
N VAL A 157 -9.61 18.15 14.25
CA VAL A 157 -9.48 17.20 15.36
C VAL A 157 -8.05 17.27 15.90
N THR A 158 -7.90 17.36 17.22
CA THR A 158 -6.59 17.30 17.89
C THR A 158 -5.96 15.93 17.69
N VAL A 159 -4.76 15.90 17.12
CA VAL A 159 -3.96 14.68 16.92
C VAL A 159 -2.86 14.63 17.99
N PRO A 160 -2.69 13.52 18.72
CA PRO A 160 -1.60 13.35 19.67
C PRO A 160 -0.31 13.02 18.93
N TRP A 161 0.33 14.02 18.32
CA TRP A 161 1.60 13.82 17.60
C TRP A 161 2.66 13.17 18.50
N CYS A 162 3.33 12.15 17.97
CA CYS A 162 4.28 11.33 18.71
C CYS A 162 5.69 11.49 18.12
N TYR A 163 6.67 11.72 18.99
CA TYR A 163 8.09 11.77 18.62
C TYR A 163 8.86 10.49 18.99
N GLY A 164 8.18 9.51 19.62
CA GLY A 164 8.72 8.20 19.95
C GLY A 164 8.55 7.20 18.81
N PHE A 165 8.68 5.91 19.11
CA PHE A 165 8.46 4.86 18.12
C PHE A 165 6.99 4.89 17.60
N PRO A 166 6.75 4.77 16.28
CA PRO A 166 7.71 4.48 15.22
C PRO A 166 8.35 5.71 14.55
N PHE A 167 7.99 6.93 14.94
CA PHE A 167 8.44 8.17 14.30
C PHE A 167 9.89 8.59 14.62
N ASN A 168 10.49 8.06 15.70
CA ASN A 168 11.91 8.25 16.02
C ASN A 168 12.87 7.36 15.20
N SER A 169 12.36 6.46 14.37
CA SER A 169 13.16 5.48 13.63
C SER A 169 13.84 6.04 12.38
N GLY A 170 13.63 7.33 12.06
CA GLY A 170 14.06 7.93 10.80
C GLY A 170 13.14 7.63 9.61
N LEU A 171 12.07 6.86 9.82
CA LEU A 171 10.99 6.65 8.86
C LEU A 171 10.02 7.83 8.90
N ARG A 172 9.75 8.45 7.74
CA ARG A 172 8.83 9.60 7.74
C ARG A 172 7.36 9.17 7.78
N HIS A 173 6.97 8.12 7.06
CA HIS A 173 5.63 7.53 7.13
C HIS A 173 5.76 6.03 7.42
N PRO A 174 5.96 5.65 8.70
CA PRO A 174 6.18 4.25 9.07
C PRO A 174 5.11 3.29 8.55
N GLN A 175 3.84 3.72 8.54
CA GLN A 175 2.72 2.96 8.00
C GLN A 175 2.87 2.66 6.49
N TYR A 176 3.28 3.63 5.68
CA TYR A 176 3.46 3.42 4.24
C TYR A 176 4.62 2.48 3.95
N THR A 177 5.73 2.64 4.67
CA THR A 177 6.84 1.69 4.61
C THR A 177 6.37 0.29 5.02
N GLY A 178 5.55 0.16 6.06
CA GLY A 178 5.01 -1.12 6.50
C GLY A 178 4.13 -1.82 5.46
N VAL A 179 3.30 -1.07 4.73
CA VAL A 179 2.51 -1.65 3.62
C VAL A 179 3.43 -2.10 2.48
N VAL A 180 4.42 -1.29 2.08
CA VAL A 180 5.34 -1.67 1.01
C VAL A 180 6.14 -2.93 1.37
N LEU A 181 6.62 -3.05 2.62
CA LEU A 181 7.27 -4.28 3.10
C LEU A 181 6.35 -5.50 2.98
N THR A 182 5.06 -5.35 3.32
CA THR A 182 4.06 -6.42 3.15
C THR A 182 3.93 -6.84 1.68
N LEU A 183 3.85 -5.87 0.76
CA LEU A 183 3.78 -6.14 -0.69
C LEU A 183 5.05 -6.84 -1.21
N CYS A 184 6.22 -6.34 -0.80
CA CYS A 184 7.52 -6.93 -1.15
C CYS A 184 7.68 -8.36 -0.61
N GLY A 185 7.19 -8.63 0.61
CA GLY A 185 7.22 -9.96 1.20
C GLY A 185 6.25 -10.94 0.55
N ALA A 186 5.09 -10.48 0.07
CA ALA A 186 4.11 -11.34 -0.60
C ALA A 186 4.58 -11.79 -1.99
N LEU A 187 5.29 -10.92 -2.71
CA LEU A 187 5.74 -11.18 -4.08
C LEU A 187 6.55 -12.49 -4.27
N PRO A 188 7.60 -12.82 -3.49
CA PRO A 188 8.34 -14.08 -3.66
C PRO A 188 7.48 -15.34 -3.47
N VAL A 189 6.40 -15.27 -2.67
CA VAL A 189 5.46 -16.39 -2.48
C VAL A 189 4.51 -16.53 -3.67
N LEU A 190 4.07 -15.40 -4.23
CA LEU A 190 3.11 -15.36 -5.35
C LEU A 190 3.77 -15.47 -6.73
N LEU A 191 5.10 -15.41 -6.80
CA LEU A 191 5.84 -15.38 -8.06
C LEU A 191 5.88 -16.77 -8.70
N SER A 192 5.41 -16.84 -9.93
CA SER A 192 5.58 -17.94 -10.87
C SER A 192 5.84 -17.37 -12.27
N ASP A 193 6.19 -18.21 -13.23
CA ASP A 193 6.33 -17.79 -14.62
C ASP A 193 5.05 -17.11 -15.17
N GLU A 194 3.87 -17.66 -14.85
CA GLU A 194 2.60 -17.10 -15.31
C GLU A 194 2.28 -15.75 -14.64
N THR A 195 2.49 -15.62 -13.31
CA THR A 195 2.23 -14.34 -12.63
C THR A 195 3.25 -13.27 -13.01
N ALA A 196 4.51 -13.67 -13.30
CA ALA A 196 5.52 -12.79 -13.86
C ALA A 196 5.14 -12.30 -15.26
N ARG A 197 4.76 -13.20 -16.19
CA ARG A 197 4.32 -12.84 -17.55
C ARG A 197 3.10 -11.93 -17.57
N LYS A 198 2.16 -12.11 -16.63
CA LYS A 198 1.00 -11.22 -16.49
C LYS A 198 1.36 -9.82 -16.01
N GLY A 199 2.54 -9.62 -15.42
CA GLY A 199 2.98 -8.33 -14.89
C GLY A 199 2.65 -8.08 -13.42
N LEU A 200 2.50 -9.14 -12.61
CA LEU A 200 2.28 -8.99 -11.17
C LEU A 200 3.43 -8.23 -10.47
N PRO A 201 4.73 -8.51 -10.73
CA PRO A 201 5.83 -7.74 -10.15
C PRO A 201 5.73 -6.24 -10.45
N GLN A 202 5.42 -5.89 -11.71
CA GLN A 202 5.26 -4.51 -12.17
C GLN A 202 4.06 -3.84 -11.49
N ALA A 203 2.96 -4.58 -11.28
CA ALA A 203 1.81 -4.07 -10.54
C ALA A 203 2.15 -3.78 -9.06
N ILE A 204 2.95 -4.64 -8.41
CA ILE A 204 3.43 -4.42 -7.04
C ILE A 204 4.37 -3.21 -6.97
N VAL A 205 5.27 -3.04 -7.93
CA VAL A 205 6.15 -1.86 -8.02
C VAL A 205 5.32 -0.58 -8.20
N ALA A 206 4.33 -0.60 -9.10
CA ALA A 206 3.43 0.53 -9.30
C ALA A 206 2.64 0.87 -8.01
N TRP A 207 2.16 -0.16 -7.30
CA TRP A 207 1.48 0.00 -6.01
C TRP A 207 2.41 0.63 -4.96
N ALA A 208 3.65 0.15 -4.83
CA ALA A 208 4.65 0.72 -3.92
C ALA A 208 5.00 2.17 -4.29
N ALA A 209 5.06 2.50 -5.58
CA ALA A 209 5.28 3.85 -6.05
C ALA A 209 4.14 4.79 -5.65
N MET A 210 2.87 4.34 -5.69
CA MET A 210 1.72 5.13 -5.21
C MET A 210 1.84 5.48 -3.72
N TYR A 211 2.28 4.54 -2.88
CA TYR A 211 2.58 4.84 -1.46
C TYR A 211 3.73 5.86 -1.31
N SER A 212 4.74 5.77 -2.18
CA SER A 212 5.85 6.72 -2.19
C SER A 212 5.39 8.13 -2.58
N LEU A 213 4.48 8.23 -3.55
CA LEU A 213 3.86 9.48 -3.99
C LEU A 213 2.96 10.09 -2.91
N MET A 214 2.12 9.28 -2.25
CA MET A 214 1.31 9.73 -1.12
C MET A 214 2.18 10.25 0.02
N SER A 215 3.23 9.49 0.35
CA SER A 215 4.23 9.94 1.30
C SER A 215 4.77 11.32 0.90
N ALA A 216 5.26 11.49 -0.34
CA ALA A 216 5.80 12.78 -0.77
C ALA A 216 4.77 13.93 -0.73
N MET A 217 3.51 13.66 -1.11
CA MET A 217 2.42 14.65 -1.07
C MET A 217 2.13 15.10 0.37
N GLU A 218 2.10 14.16 1.32
CA GLU A 218 1.84 14.47 2.72
C GLU A 218 2.98 15.27 3.35
N GLN A 219 4.23 14.92 3.02
CA GLN A 219 5.40 15.67 3.47
C GLN A 219 5.34 17.15 3.08
N ALA A 220 4.83 17.46 1.89
CA ALA A 220 4.74 18.82 1.39
C ALA A 220 3.69 19.68 2.13
N GLY A 221 2.76 19.06 2.87
CA GLY A 221 1.72 19.77 3.62
C GLY A 221 1.70 19.50 5.11
N ASP A 222 2.66 18.74 5.64
CA ASP A 222 2.98 18.74 7.07
C ASP A 222 3.50 20.14 7.41
N ASN A 223 2.74 20.89 8.20
CA ASN A 223 3.13 22.22 8.66
C ASN A 223 4.41 22.10 9.52
N ASP A 224 5.57 22.37 8.92
CA ASP A 224 6.81 22.65 9.65
C ASP A 224 6.71 23.96 10.48
N GLU A 225 5.58 24.68 10.42
CA GLU A 225 5.30 25.88 11.21
C GLU A 225 4.40 25.60 12.43
N LYS A 226 4.84 24.77 13.39
CA LYS A 226 4.41 24.86 14.81
C LYS A 226 5.49 24.28 15.74
N SER A 227 6.64 24.95 15.78
CA SER A 227 7.55 24.93 16.93
C SER A 227 7.63 26.33 17.51
#